data_AF-A0A850A0G8-F1
#
_entry.id   AF-A0A850A0G8-F1
#
_cell.length_a   1.000
_cell.length_b   1.000
_cell.length_c   1.000
_cell.angle_alpha   90.00
_cell.angle_beta   90.00
_cell.angle_gamma   90.00
#
_symmetry.space_group_name_H-M   'P 1'
#
loop_
_entity.id
_entity.type
_entity.pdbx_description
1 polymer ?
#
loop_
_entity_poly.entity_id
_entity_poly.type
_entity_poly.pdbx_seq_one_letter_code
_entity_poly.pdbx_strand_id
1 'polypeptide(L)'
;MSRSAVIHVIEPGMFTTVQDLGRPGWTQFGVPRGGAADALSLRIGNRLVGNEDGAAGLELTLVGGAFEFTRELVVALTGGDVEARVEGSGRQRVVPMWAAFEVRSGERLVTGPVRSGTRTYVCVRRGVQAPMRLGSRSTHPAASFGGHEGRALRRGDALEIGEGVRSRERHGAAAAEAVQVSQFARDVLARRELRAVGGAHMRLFEPSTVEAFWGATFEVSLNTDRTGVRLTGRIGAGACGGRLPSEGMMHGAVQVPESGEPILLGVDHPTTGGYPVMACVIAADLPVVGQLRPRDRVRFVQVDRAEARVLYTAQERRLNAEIPS
;
A
#
# COMPACT_ATOMS: atom_id res chain seq x y z
N MET A 1 18.64 28.74 -14.40
CA MET A 1 17.56 27.76 -14.16
C MET A 1 18.20 26.52 -13.54
N SER A 2 17.95 26.22 -12.28
CA SER A 2 18.48 24.99 -11.66
C SER A 2 17.77 23.82 -12.31
N ARG A 3 18.49 22.84 -12.88
CA ARG A 3 17.86 21.63 -13.42
C ARG A 3 17.12 20.90 -12.28
N SER A 4 15.89 20.47 -12.55
CA SER A 4 15.09 19.65 -11.63
C SER A 4 15.84 18.37 -11.25
N ALA A 5 15.64 17.89 -10.03
CA ALA A 5 16.18 16.60 -9.62
C ALA A 5 15.37 15.49 -10.30
N VAL A 6 16.04 14.43 -10.77
CA VAL A 6 15.46 13.33 -11.54
C VAL A 6 15.91 12.01 -10.96
N ILE A 7 15.00 11.03 -10.97
CA ILE A 7 15.30 9.62 -10.72
C ILE A 7 15.26 8.89 -12.06
N HIS A 8 16.38 8.30 -12.47
CA HIS A 8 16.43 7.40 -13.62
C HIS A 8 16.17 5.96 -13.18
N VAL A 9 15.25 5.30 -13.88
CA VAL A 9 14.93 3.90 -13.65
C VAL A 9 15.93 3.04 -14.42
N ILE A 10 16.94 2.51 -13.72
CA ILE A 10 17.93 1.61 -14.30
C ILE A 10 17.34 0.21 -14.41
N GLU A 11 16.70 -0.24 -13.33
CA GLU A 11 15.94 -1.49 -13.27
C GLU A 11 14.61 -1.21 -12.58
N PRO A 12 13.47 -1.47 -13.24
CA PRO A 12 12.15 -1.13 -12.69
C PRO A 12 11.67 -2.09 -11.58
N GLY A 13 12.38 -3.20 -11.34
CA GLY A 13 11.88 -4.31 -10.53
C GLY A 13 10.75 -5.07 -11.22
N MET A 14 10.01 -5.89 -10.45
CA MET A 14 8.93 -6.72 -10.99
C MET A 14 7.70 -5.88 -11.38
N PHE A 15 7.27 -4.99 -10.48
CA PHE A 15 6.14 -4.10 -10.72
C PHE A 15 6.24 -2.88 -9.80
N THR A 16 6.69 -1.75 -10.38
CA THR A 16 6.85 -0.47 -9.66
C THR A 16 5.93 0.58 -10.24
N THR A 17 5.18 1.28 -9.40
CA THR A 17 4.27 2.36 -9.82
C THR A 17 4.45 3.61 -8.97
N VAL A 18 4.07 4.78 -9.51
CA VAL A 18 3.97 6.02 -8.72
C VAL A 18 2.66 6.01 -7.97
N GLN A 19 2.69 6.16 -6.65
CA GLN A 19 1.51 6.13 -5.80
C GLN A 19 1.52 7.29 -4.79
N ASP A 20 0.38 7.96 -4.66
CA ASP A 20 0.05 8.81 -3.51
C ASP A 20 -1.11 8.18 -2.70
N LEU A 21 -1.88 8.98 -1.99
CA LEU A 21 -3.04 8.50 -1.22
C LEU A 21 -4.30 8.25 -2.06
N GLY A 22 -4.23 8.41 -3.38
CA GLY A 22 -5.30 8.14 -4.32
C GLY A 22 -6.23 9.32 -4.57
N ARG A 23 -7.31 9.07 -5.32
CA ARG A 23 -8.29 10.03 -5.83
C ARG A 23 -9.68 9.82 -5.22
N PRO A 24 -9.95 10.26 -3.98
CA PRO A 24 -11.29 10.16 -3.41
C PRO A 24 -12.30 11.02 -4.18
N GLY A 25 -13.59 10.67 -4.11
CA GLY A 25 -14.70 11.47 -4.67
C GLY A 25 -15.17 11.10 -6.08
N TRP A 26 -14.46 10.18 -6.75
CA TRP A 26 -14.75 9.81 -8.15
C TRP A 26 -15.41 8.44 -8.35
N THR A 27 -15.64 7.68 -7.27
CA THR A 27 -16.22 6.31 -7.32
C THR A 27 -17.57 6.28 -8.03
N GLN A 28 -18.41 7.31 -7.82
CA GLN A 28 -19.71 7.47 -8.49
C GLN A 28 -19.62 7.59 -10.02
N PHE A 29 -18.45 7.96 -10.56
CA PHE A 29 -18.17 8.06 -11.99
C PHE A 29 -17.40 6.85 -12.53
N GLY A 30 -17.34 5.74 -11.78
CA GLY A 30 -16.64 4.53 -12.22
C GLY A 30 -15.12 4.56 -12.01
N VAL A 31 -14.58 5.56 -11.31
CA VAL A 31 -13.14 5.66 -11.06
C VAL A 31 -12.81 5.22 -9.62
N PRO A 32 -12.02 4.15 -9.42
CA PRO A 32 -11.62 3.73 -8.08
C PRO A 32 -10.67 4.74 -7.44
N ARG A 33 -10.68 4.77 -6.11
CA ARG A 33 -9.80 5.64 -5.31
C ARG A 33 -8.33 5.38 -5.63
N GLY A 34 -7.92 4.13 -5.81
CA GLY A 34 -6.51 3.78 -5.97
C GLY A 34 -5.66 4.31 -4.82
N GLY A 35 -4.38 4.58 -5.09
CA GLY A 35 -3.42 4.95 -4.05
C GLY A 35 -2.42 3.83 -3.74
N ALA A 36 -1.54 4.11 -2.79
CA ALA A 36 -0.72 3.10 -2.16
C ALA A 36 -1.61 2.00 -1.54
N ALA A 37 -1.29 0.73 -1.82
CA ALA A 37 -2.03 -0.40 -1.26
C ALA A 37 -1.86 -0.51 0.26
N ASP A 38 -0.72 -0.04 0.76
CA ASP A 38 -0.40 0.18 2.18
C ASP A 38 -0.08 1.66 2.37
N ALA A 39 -1.15 2.43 2.57
CA ALA A 39 -1.08 3.87 2.75
C ALA A 39 -0.37 4.28 4.06
N LEU A 40 -0.32 3.41 5.08
CA LEU A 40 0.36 3.72 6.34
C LEU A 40 1.87 3.81 6.09
N SER A 41 2.44 2.83 5.40
CA SER A 41 3.88 2.82 5.07
C SER A 41 4.27 4.02 4.21
N LEU A 42 3.48 4.34 3.17
CA LEU A 42 3.72 5.53 2.35
C LEU A 42 3.76 6.81 3.20
N ARG A 43 2.77 7.01 4.10
CA ARG A 43 2.70 8.18 4.97
C ARG A 43 3.92 8.27 5.89
N ILE A 44 4.30 7.16 6.52
CA ILE A 44 5.48 7.09 7.37
C ILE A 44 6.73 7.47 6.58
N GLY A 45 6.93 6.88 5.40
CA GLY A 45 8.07 7.18 4.55
C GLY A 45 8.12 8.66 4.12
N ASN A 46 6.96 9.24 3.79
CA ASN A 46 6.85 10.66 3.47
C ASN A 46 7.23 11.56 4.65
N ARG A 47 6.70 11.29 5.85
CA ARG A 47 7.05 12.08 7.04
C ARG A 47 8.53 11.97 7.40
N LEU A 48 9.11 10.77 7.27
CA LEU A 48 10.55 10.55 7.51
C LEU A 48 11.44 11.43 6.62
N VAL A 49 11.02 11.71 5.38
CA VAL A 49 11.76 12.60 4.46
C VAL A 49 11.27 14.06 4.50
N GLY A 50 10.35 14.40 5.41
CA GLY A 50 9.83 15.77 5.59
C GLY A 50 8.81 16.20 4.54
N ASN A 51 8.07 15.25 3.95
CA ASN A 51 6.95 15.50 3.05
C ASN A 51 5.61 15.48 3.80
N GLU A 52 4.58 16.07 3.18
CA GLU A 52 3.20 15.80 3.56
C GLU A 52 2.82 14.34 3.31
N ASP A 53 1.86 13.82 4.09
CA ASP A 53 1.33 12.46 4.00
C ASP A 53 0.98 12.02 2.56
N GLY A 54 0.44 12.96 1.78
CA GLY A 54 -0.05 12.75 0.42
C GLY A 54 0.99 12.88 -0.69
N ALA A 55 2.26 13.11 -0.39
CA ALA A 55 3.29 13.16 -1.43
C ALA A 55 3.41 11.80 -2.14
N ALA A 56 3.66 11.80 -3.46
CA ALA A 56 3.80 10.56 -4.20
C ALA A 56 5.18 9.93 -3.97
N GLY A 57 5.18 8.62 -3.79
CA GLY A 57 6.37 7.77 -3.73
C GLY A 57 6.30 6.66 -4.77
N LEU A 58 7.31 5.79 -4.79
CA LEU A 58 7.30 4.58 -5.60
C LEU A 58 6.79 3.41 -4.76
N GLU A 59 5.79 2.68 -5.24
CA GLU A 59 5.35 1.40 -4.68
C GLU A 59 5.98 0.26 -5.50
N LEU A 60 6.89 -0.50 -4.88
CA LEU A 60 7.61 -1.63 -5.48
C LEU A 60 6.96 -2.92 -4.98
N THR A 61 6.61 -3.84 -5.88
CA THR A 61 5.93 -5.10 -5.54
C THR A 61 6.85 -6.30 -5.73
N LEU A 62 6.99 -7.14 -4.70
CA LEU A 62 7.75 -8.40 -4.61
C LEU A 62 9.26 -8.31 -4.85
N VAL A 63 9.69 -7.73 -5.96
CA VAL A 63 11.11 -7.58 -6.31
C VAL A 63 11.37 -6.11 -6.63
N GLY A 64 12.27 -5.52 -5.87
CA GLY A 64 12.72 -4.16 -6.06
C GLY A 64 13.55 -3.95 -7.33
N GLY A 65 14.07 -2.74 -7.48
CA GLY A 65 14.85 -2.32 -8.64
C GLY A 65 16.05 -1.44 -8.28
N ALA A 66 16.58 -0.76 -9.30
CA ALA A 66 17.73 0.13 -9.21
C ALA A 66 17.36 1.52 -9.76
N PHE A 67 17.54 2.54 -8.93
CA PHE A 67 17.11 3.92 -9.20
C PHE A 67 18.29 4.87 -9.01
N GLU A 68 18.72 5.55 -10.08
CA GLU A 68 19.83 6.50 -10.05
C GLU A 68 19.33 7.93 -9.81
N PHE A 69 19.97 8.65 -8.90
CA PHE A 69 19.57 10.02 -8.55
C PHE A 69 20.51 11.04 -9.19
N THR A 70 19.97 12.01 -9.92
CA THR A 70 20.79 13.04 -10.58
C THR A 70 21.26 14.15 -9.65
N ARG A 71 20.80 14.17 -8.40
CA ARG A 71 21.14 15.17 -7.38
C ARG A 71 21.13 14.52 -5.99
N GLU A 72 21.75 15.22 -5.04
CA GLU A 72 21.67 14.85 -3.63
C GLU A 72 20.23 14.99 -3.11
N LEU A 73 19.72 13.92 -2.52
CA LEU A 73 18.34 13.80 -2.03
C LEU A 73 18.28 13.02 -0.72
N VAL A 74 17.18 13.20 0.02
CA VAL A 74 16.87 12.42 1.22
C VAL A 74 15.78 11.41 0.85
N VAL A 75 16.01 10.16 1.20
CA VAL A 75 15.18 9.01 0.82
C VAL A 75 14.83 8.21 2.07
N ALA A 76 13.65 7.60 2.11
CA ALA A 76 13.28 6.62 3.11
C ALA A 76 12.64 5.39 2.44
N LEU A 77 12.93 4.23 3.02
CA LEU A 77 12.32 2.95 2.63
C LEU A 77 11.37 2.47 3.72
N THR A 78 10.16 2.04 3.35
CA THR A 78 9.13 1.57 4.30
C THR A 78 8.30 0.44 3.70
N GLY A 79 7.41 -0.17 4.49
CA GLY A 79 6.58 -1.30 4.07
C GLY A 79 7.28 -2.64 4.25
N GLY A 80 7.12 -3.52 3.26
CA GLY A 80 7.74 -4.83 3.22
C GLY A 80 9.26 -4.75 3.35
N ASP A 81 9.82 -5.62 4.17
CA ASP A 81 11.25 -5.61 4.49
C ASP A 81 12.08 -6.03 3.28
N VAL A 82 13.09 -5.24 2.93
CA VAL A 82 14.03 -5.52 1.84
C VAL A 82 15.44 -5.26 2.31
N GLU A 83 16.39 -6.01 1.74
CA GLU A 83 17.77 -5.53 1.72
C GLU A 83 17.92 -4.47 0.66
N ALA A 84 18.44 -3.32 1.07
CA ALA A 84 18.70 -2.21 0.20
C ALA A 84 20.09 -1.66 0.45
N ARG A 85 20.70 -1.16 -0.62
CA ARG A 85 22.02 -0.55 -0.60
C ARG A 85 22.06 0.64 -1.54
N VAL A 86 22.93 1.58 -1.23
CA VAL A 86 23.28 2.66 -2.13
C VAL A 86 24.65 2.38 -2.73
N GLU A 87 24.74 2.40 -4.05
CA GLU A 87 25.94 2.14 -4.84
C GLU A 87 26.37 3.40 -5.59
N GLY A 88 27.66 3.73 -5.59
CA GLY A 88 28.19 4.87 -6.35
C GLY A 88 29.69 5.05 -6.17
N SER A 89 30.37 5.56 -7.20
CA SER A 89 31.83 5.82 -7.20
C SER A 89 32.68 4.62 -6.73
N GLY A 90 32.29 3.40 -7.11
CA GLY A 90 32.98 2.16 -6.73
C GLY A 90 32.80 1.74 -5.26
N ARG A 91 31.89 2.40 -4.52
CA ARG A 91 31.54 2.06 -3.13
C ARG A 91 30.08 1.62 -3.05
N GLN A 92 29.78 0.84 -2.02
CA GLN A 92 28.41 0.47 -1.65
C GLN A 92 28.23 0.54 -0.14
N ARG A 93 27.02 0.89 0.31
CA ARG A 93 26.64 0.88 1.72
C ARG A 93 25.21 0.37 1.88
N VAL A 94 24.99 -0.47 2.89
CA VAL A 94 23.65 -0.89 3.28
C VAL A 94 22.89 0.32 3.83
N VAL A 95 21.60 0.41 3.50
CA VAL A 95 20.71 1.46 4.02
C VAL A 95 19.58 0.89 4.85
N PRO A 96 19.15 1.60 5.90
CA PRO A 96 18.08 1.13 6.77
C PRO A 96 16.70 1.24 6.11
N MET A 97 15.81 0.32 6.49
CA MET A 97 14.37 0.52 6.41
C MET A 97 13.90 1.43 7.56
N TRP A 98 12.78 2.10 7.40
CA TRP A 98 12.09 2.92 8.41
C TRP A 98 12.92 4.10 8.97
N ALA A 99 13.92 4.55 8.21
CA ALA A 99 14.72 5.72 8.51
C ALA A 99 15.06 6.48 7.23
N ALA A 100 15.25 7.79 7.36
CA ALA A 100 15.74 8.63 6.28
C ALA A 100 17.26 8.48 6.13
N PHE A 101 17.72 8.45 4.89
CA PHE A 101 19.14 8.45 4.54
C PHE A 101 19.36 9.32 3.30
N GLU A 102 20.60 9.78 3.13
CA GLU A 102 20.98 10.58 1.97
C GLU A 102 21.39 9.68 0.80
N VAL A 103 21.16 10.16 -0.42
CA VAL A 103 21.74 9.66 -1.67
C VAL A 103 22.41 10.84 -2.36
N ARG A 104 23.59 10.64 -2.93
CA ARG A 104 24.33 11.67 -3.66
C ARG A 104 24.02 11.62 -5.15
N SER A 105 24.39 12.70 -5.85
CA SER A 105 24.33 12.73 -7.32
C SER A 105 25.12 11.57 -7.93
N GLY A 106 24.49 10.82 -8.83
CA GLY A 106 25.07 9.65 -9.51
C GLY A 106 25.04 8.36 -8.67
N GLU A 107 24.60 8.41 -7.41
CA GLU A 107 24.38 7.20 -6.62
C GLU A 107 23.08 6.50 -7.03
N ARG A 108 23.06 5.18 -6.87
CA ARG A 108 21.94 4.30 -7.15
C ARG A 108 21.42 3.66 -5.89
N LEU A 109 20.13 3.79 -5.62
CA LEU A 109 19.44 2.95 -4.66
C LEU A 109 19.10 1.63 -5.32
N VAL A 110 19.63 0.53 -4.79
CA VAL A 110 19.36 -0.83 -5.25
C VAL A 110 18.58 -1.56 -4.15
N THR A 111 17.45 -2.13 -4.53
CA THR A 111 16.52 -2.84 -3.63
C THR A 111 16.34 -4.28 -4.10
N GLY A 112 16.48 -5.24 -3.18
CA GLY A 112 16.32 -6.67 -3.46
C GLY A 112 14.86 -7.16 -3.45
N PRO A 113 14.65 -8.48 -3.42
CA PRO A 113 13.33 -9.06 -3.18
C PRO A 113 12.85 -8.79 -1.74
N VAL A 114 11.53 -8.68 -1.57
CA VAL A 114 10.90 -8.55 -0.25
C VAL A 114 11.10 -9.83 0.56
N ARG A 115 11.52 -9.66 1.82
CA ARG A 115 11.70 -10.73 2.81
C ARG A 115 10.41 -11.00 3.58
N SER A 116 9.68 -9.94 3.88
CA SER A 116 8.38 -9.98 4.54
C SER A 116 7.45 -8.94 3.93
N GLY A 117 6.14 -9.23 3.94
CA GLY A 117 5.16 -8.43 3.20
C GLY A 117 5.26 -8.62 1.69
N THR A 118 4.73 -7.64 0.96
CA THR A 118 4.62 -7.65 -0.51
C THR A 118 5.11 -6.37 -1.16
N ARG A 119 4.97 -5.23 -0.48
CA ARG A 119 5.16 -3.90 -1.07
C ARG A 119 6.10 -3.04 -0.26
N THR A 120 7.15 -2.53 -0.90
CA THR A 120 8.10 -1.58 -0.32
C THR A 120 7.87 -0.22 -0.95
N TYR A 121 7.95 0.85 -0.15
CA TYR A 121 7.80 2.22 -0.64
C TYR A 121 9.13 2.95 -0.61
N VAL A 122 9.48 3.58 -1.73
CA VAL A 122 10.59 4.54 -1.83
C VAL A 122 9.99 5.94 -1.78
N CYS A 123 10.19 6.62 -0.66
CA CYS A 123 9.77 8.00 -0.47
C CYS A 123 10.98 8.91 -0.61
N VAL A 124 10.84 10.00 -1.36
CA VAL A 124 11.93 10.94 -1.63
C VAL A 124 11.47 12.32 -1.22
N ARG A 125 12.33 13.07 -0.52
CA ARG A 125 12.03 14.45 -0.12
C ARG A 125 11.60 15.29 -1.33
N ARG A 126 10.53 16.07 -1.16
CA ARG A 126 9.78 16.83 -2.19
C ARG A 126 8.87 15.99 -3.11
N GLY A 127 8.86 14.67 -2.92
CA GLY A 127 7.95 13.75 -3.61
C GLY A 127 8.27 13.55 -5.08
N VAL A 128 7.84 12.40 -5.59
CA VAL A 128 7.89 12.09 -7.03
C VAL A 128 6.81 12.88 -7.75
N GLN A 129 7.17 13.53 -8.86
CA GLN A 129 6.22 14.25 -9.69
C GLN A 129 5.65 13.33 -10.76
N ALA A 130 4.37 13.55 -11.01
CA ALA A 130 3.59 12.97 -12.09
C ALA A 130 2.42 13.92 -12.37
N PRO A 131 1.81 13.88 -13.57
CA PRO A 131 0.61 14.67 -13.85
C PRO A 131 -0.49 14.37 -12.83
N MET A 132 -1.03 15.42 -12.21
CA MET A 132 -2.22 15.28 -11.38
C MET A 132 -3.43 14.96 -12.25
N ARG A 133 -4.10 13.86 -11.94
CA ARG A 133 -5.33 13.42 -12.59
C ARG A 133 -6.37 13.16 -11.53
N LEU A 134 -7.49 13.88 -11.62
CA LEU A 134 -8.60 13.79 -10.66
C LEU A 134 -8.13 14.01 -9.20
N GLY A 135 -7.19 14.93 -9.01
CA GLY A 135 -6.64 15.28 -7.69
C GLY A 135 -5.55 14.35 -7.15
N SER A 136 -5.06 13.38 -7.94
CA SER A 136 -4.06 12.39 -7.51
C SER A 136 -2.98 12.16 -8.56
N ARG A 137 -1.79 11.77 -8.10
CA ARG A 137 -0.64 11.30 -8.87
C ARG A 137 -0.55 9.77 -8.94
N SER A 138 -1.46 9.03 -8.31
CA SER A 138 -1.42 7.57 -8.34
C SER A 138 -1.59 6.99 -9.74
N THR A 139 -0.89 5.89 -10.01
CA THR A 139 -1.14 5.03 -11.16
C THR A 139 -2.32 4.10 -10.89
N HIS A 140 -3.23 3.97 -11.85
CA HIS A 140 -4.21 2.89 -11.96
C HIS A 140 -3.91 2.08 -13.24
N PRO A 141 -3.12 1.00 -13.12
CA PRO A 141 -2.58 0.27 -14.27
C PRO A 141 -3.65 -0.34 -15.18
N ALA A 142 -4.72 -0.90 -14.60
CA ALA A 142 -5.79 -1.54 -15.36
C ALA A 142 -6.52 -0.57 -16.31
N ALA A 143 -6.59 0.71 -15.94
CA ALA A 143 -7.20 1.77 -16.75
C ALA A 143 -6.16 2.58 -17.55
N SER A 144 -4.87 2.23 -17.49
CA SER A 144 -3.76 3.01 -18.07
C SER A 144 -3.81 4.49 -17.67
N PHE A 145 -4.02 4.78 -16.38
CA PHE A 145 -4.38 6.11 -15.90
C PHE A 145 -3.51 6.61 -14.74
N GLY A 146 -3.11 7.89 -14.76
CA GLY A 146 -2.36 8.53 -13.67
C GLY A 146 -0.91 8.06 -13.50
N GLY A 147 -0.17 8.64 -12.54
CA GLY A 147 1.25 8.34 -12.32
C GLY A 147 2.12 8.58 -13.56
N HIS A 148 3.13 7.73 -13.75
CA HIS A 148 3.98 7.81 -14.93
C HIS A 148 3.32 7.10 -16.12
N GLU A 149 2.74 7.90 -17.02
CA GLU A 149 2.10 7.43 -18.26
C GLU A 149 1.01 6.36 -18.07
N GLY A 150 0.38 6.28 -16.90
CA GLY A 150 -0.69 5.30 -16.64
C GLY A 150 -0.21 3.87 -16.40
N ARG A 151 1.10 3.62 -16.34
CA ARG A 151 1.69 2.28 -16.34
C ARG A 151 2.70 2.07 -15.22
N ALA A 152 3.13 0.81 -15.07
CA ALA A 152 4.33 0.49 -14.31
C ALA A 152 5.57 1.09 -14.98
N LEU A 153 6.58 1.39 -14.16
CA LEU A 153 7.86 1.92 -14.61
C LEU A 153 8.60 0.90 -15.47
N ARG A 154 9.41 1.42 -16.39
CA ARG A 154 10.26 0.66 -17.32
C ARG A 154 11.69 1.20 -17.23
N ARG A 155 12.64 0.37 -17.64
CA ARG A 155 14.04 0.80 -17.80
C ARG A 155 14.09 2.02 -18.73
N GLY A 156 14.84 3.04 -18.31
CA GLY A 156 15.02 4.28 -19.07
C GLY A 156 14.01 5.38 -18.73
N ASP A 157 12.94 5.06 -17.98
CA ASP A 157 12.02 6.10 -17.49
C ASP A 157 12.77 7.10 -16.60
N ALA A 158 12.33 8.35 -16.65
CA ALA A 158 12.86 9.45 -15.85
C ALA A 158 11.73 10.11 -15.08
N LEU A 159 11.87 10.16 -13.75
CA LEU A 159 10.87 10.72 -12.85
C LEU A 159 11.39 12.01 -12.25
N GLU A 160 10.66 13.10 -12.45
CA GLU A 160 10.99 14.39 -11.84
C GLU A 160 10.68 14.38 -10.34
N ILE A 161 11.44 15.15 -9.58
CA ILE A 161 11.25 15.37 -8.15
C ILE A 161 10.84 16.82 -7.93
N GLY A 162 9.92 17.03 -6.98
CA GLY A 162 9.36 18.36 -6.72
C GLY A 162 10.43 19.41 -6.41
N GLU A 163 10.15 20.66 -6.78
CA GLU A 163 10.98 21.82 -6.43
C GLU A 163 10.47 22.45 -5.12
N GLY A 164 11.36 23.08 -4.33
CA GLY A 164 10.93 23.78 -3.12
C GLY A 164 12.02 24.06 -2.09
N VAL A 165 11.84 25.16 -1.35
CA VAL A 165 12.74 25.63 -0.27
C VAL A 165 12.68 24.66 0.90
N ARG A 166 13.84 24.43 1.53
CA ARG A 166 14.08 23.60 2.73
C ARG A 166 12.82 23.48 3.62
N SER A 167 12.02 22.42 3.46
CA SER A 167 11.10 22.01 4.51
C SER A 167 11.95 21.63 5.71
N ARG A 168 11.50 22.05 6.91
CA ARG A 168 12.22 22.03 8.20
C ARG A 168 13.38 21.04 8.23
N GLU A 169 14.58 21.53 8.52
CA GLU A 169 15.78 20.71 8.76
C GLU A 169 15.53 19.74 9.92
N ARG A 170 14.83 18.63 9.69
CA ARG A 170 14.96 17.41 10.49
C ARG A 170 16.00 16.55 9.77
N HIS A 171 17.25 16.98 9.85
CA HIS A 171 18.35 16.06 9.61
C HIS A 171 18.41 15.13 10.81
N GLY A 172 18.14 13.85 10.59
CA GLY A 172 18.30 12.80 11.58
C GLY A 172 17.19 12.78 12.61
N ALA A 173 16.18 11.93 12.38
CA ALA A 173 15.57 11.28 13.52
C ALA A 173 16.71 10.62 14.32
N ALA A 174 16.83 10.92 15.61
CA ALA A 174 17.83 10.24 16.44
C ALA A 174 17.64 8.73 16.26
N ALA A 175 18.71 7.92 16.26
CA ALA A 175 18.61 6.49 15.99
C ALA A 175 17.52 5.77 16.84
N ALA A 176 17.25 6.28 18.05
CA ALA A 176 16.16 5.84 18.91
C ALA A 176 14.75 6.11 18.34
N GLU A 177 14.52 7.28 17.73
CA GLU A 177 13.27 7.61 17.04
C GLU A 177 13.06 6.66 15.85
N ALA A 178 14.09 6.43 15.03
CA ALA A 178 14.01 5.47 13.91
C ALA A 178 13.65 4.05 14.36
N VAL A 179 14.19 3.59 15.51
CA VAL A 179 13.84 2.28 16.09
C VAL A 179 12.37 2.23 16.49
N GLN A 180 11.85 3.28 17.15
CA GLN A 180 10.45 3.35 17.59
C GLN A 180 9.47 3.35 16.41
N VAL A 181 9.74 4.19 15.40
CA VAL A 181 8.98 4.24 14.13
C VAL A 181 8.88 2.87 13.47
N SER A 182 10.01 2.16 13.43
CA SER A 182 10.05 0.82 12.85
C SER A 182 9.19 -0.18 13.63
N GLN A 183 9.09 -0.05 14.95
CA GLN A 183 8.32 -0.98 15.77
C GLN A 183 6.81 -0.79 15.60
N PHE A 184 6.29 0.44 15.62
CA PHE A 184 4.85 0.69 15.39
C PHE A 184 4.38 0.15 14.04
N ALA A 185 5.12 0.47 12.97
CA ALA A 185 4.76 -0.01 11.65
C ALA A 185 4.80 -1.54 11.59
N ARG A 186 5.86 -2.16 12.14
CA ARG A 186 5.98 -3.62 12.23
C ARG A 186 4.86 -4.25 13.06
N ASP A 187 4.44 -3.65 14.16
CA ASP A 187 3.32 -4.14 14.99
C ASP A 187 2.01 -4.21 14.17
N VAL A 188 1.76 -3.19 13.35
CA VAL A 188 0.58 -3.16 12.47
C VAL A 188 0.71 -4.22 11.39
N LEU A 189 1.82 -4.24 10.65
CA LEU A 189 2.04 -5.13 9.50
C LEU A 189 2.26 -6.60 9.89
N ALA A 190 2.63 -6.88 11.14
CA ALA A 190 2.79 -8.23 11.66
C ALA A 190 1.47 -8.92 12.03
N ARG A 191 0.33 -8.21 12.01
CA ARG A 191 -0.98 -8.82 12.25
C ARG A 191 -1.24 -9.94 11.23
N ARG A 192 -1.73 -11.06 11.73
CA ARG A 192 -2.16 -12.23 10.92
C ARG A 192 -3.67 -12.36 10.85
N GLU A 193 -4.36 -11.67 11.75
CA GLU A 193 -5.80 -11.60 11.84
C GLU A 193 -6.26 -10.23 11.33
N LEU A 194 -7.17 -10.25 10.36
CA LEU A 194 -7.78 -9.06 9.81
C LEU A 194 -9.09 -8.81 10.55
N ARG A 195 -9.17 -7.70 11.29
CA ARG A 195 -10.41 -7.34 11.97
C ARG A 195 -11.38 -6.78 10.95
N ALA A 196 -12.61 -7.25 11.02
CA ALA A 196 -13.65 -6.90 10.07
C ALA A 196 -15.01 -6.72 10.75
N VAL A 197 -15.79 -5.78 10.23
CA VAL A 197 -17.20 -5.65 10.58
C VAL A 197 -18.03 -6.58 9.70
N GLY A 198 -19.19 -7.03 10.21
CA GLY A 198 -20.15 -7.78 9.40
C GLY A 198 -20.55 -6.99 8.15
N GLY A 199 -20.54 -7.67 7.00
CA GLY A 199 -20.85 -7.06 5.70
C GLY A 199 -22.34 -6.80 5.51
N ALA A 200 -22.67 -5.97 4.52
CA ALA A 200 -24.07 -5.60 4.21
C ALA A 200 -24.96 -6.82 3.92
N HIS A 201 -24.36 -7.88 3.39
CA HIS A 201 -25.04 -9.09 2.94
C HIS A 201 -24.83 -10.29 3.87
N MET A 202 -24.17 -10.11 5.02
CA MET A 202 -23.87 -11.22 5.94
C MET A 202 -25.12 -12.01 6.34
N ARG A 203 -26.26 -11.34 6.49
CA ARG A 203 -27.55 -11.97 6.84
C ARG A 203 -28.20 -12.77 5.70
N LEU A 204 -27.70 -12.64 4.47
CA LEU A 204 -28.17 -13.43 3.32
C LEU A 204 -27.54 -14.82 3.29
N PHE A 205 -26.47 -15.04 4.06
CA PHE A 205 -25.82 -16.34 4.16
C PHE A 205 -26.45 -17.18 5.28
N GLU A 206 -26.44 -18.49 5.09
CA GLU A 206 -26.81 -19.44 6.14
C GLU A 206 -25.95 -19.21 7.39
N PRO A 207 -26.53 -19.29 8.62
CA PRO A 207 -25.78 -19.09 9.85
C PRO A 207 -24.52 -19.95 9.96
N SER A 208 -24.56 -21.19 9.48
CA SER A 208 -23.41 -22.10 9.46
C SER A 208 -22.29 -21.64 8.51
N THR A 209 -22.62 -20.98 7.40
CA THR A 209 -21.64 -20.36 6.50
C THR A 209 -20.99 -19.14 7.14
N VAL A 210 -21.78 -18.33 7.85
CA VAL A 210 -21.25 -17.18 8.61
C VAL A 210 -20.28 -17.67 9.69
N GLU A 211 -20.68 -18.68 10.47
CA GLU A 211 -19.81 -19.30 11.48
C GLU A 211 -18.53 -19.88 10.87
N ALA A 212 -18.65 -20.60 9.74
CA ALA A 212 -17.51 -21.13 9.01
C ALA A 212 -16.54 -20.02 8.55
N PHE A 213 -17.05 -18.87 8.08
CA PHE A 213 -16.20 -17.76 7.65
C PHE A 213 -15.35 -17.18 8.79
N TRP A 214 -15.95 -16.93 9.95
CA TRP A 214 -15.22 -16.39 11.11
C TRP A 214 -14.30 -17.43 11.76
N GLY A 215 -14.65 -18.72 11.66
CA GLY A 215 -13.82 -19.82 12.18
C GLY A 215 -12.66 -20.22 11.28
N ALA A 216 -12.76 -19.99 9.97
CA ALA A 216 -11.82 -20.49 8.98
C ALA A 216 -10.48 -19.74 8.96
N THR A 217 -9.46 -20.43 8.45
CA THR A 217 -8.21 -19.84 7.97
C THR A 217 -8.17 -19.98 6.47
N PHE A 218 -7.94 -18.88 5.78
CA PHE A 218 -7.83 -18.83 4.34
C PHE A 218 -6.38 -18.72 3.91
N GLU A 219 -6.07 -19.19 2.71
CA GLU A 219 -4.76 -19.00 2.10
C GLU A 219 -4.87 -18.03 0.91
N VAL A 220 -3.93 -17.09 0.80
CA VAL A 220 -3.90 -16.14 -0.30
C VAL A 220 -3.49 -16.85 -1.60
N SER A 221 -4.34 -16.78 -2.61
CA SER A 221 -4.09 -17.36 -3.93
C SER A 221 -2.98 -16.63 -4.70
N LEU A 222 -2.36 -17.32 -5.66
CA LEU A 222 -1.46 -16.74 -6.65
C LEU A 222 -2.16 -15.71 -7.55
N ASN A 223 -3.48 -15.81 -7.72
CA ASN A 223 -4.29 -14.91 -8.55
C ASN A 223 -4.71 -13.64 -7.78
N THR A 224 -3.76 -12.99 -7.11
CA THR A 224 -3.97 -11.77 -6.30
C THR A 224 -3.23 -10.59 -6.93
N ASP A 225 -3.86 -9.42 -6.93
CA ASP A 225 -3.28 -8.18 -7.43
C ASP A 225 -3.74 -6.97 -6.59
N ARG A 226 -3.63 -5.75 -7.15
CA ARG A 226 -4.11 -4.52 -6.50
C ARG A 226 -5.63 -4.38 -6.50
N THR A 227 -6.33 -5.09 -7.39
CA THR A 227 -7.79 -5.11 -7.50
C THR A 227 -8.41 -5.91 -6.37
N GLY A 228 -7.81 -7.05 -6.04
CA GLY A 228 -8.28 -7.89 -4.94
C GLY A 228 -7.36 -9.04 -4.58
N VAL A 229 -7.45 -9.44 -3.31
CA VAL A 229 -6.78 -10.60 -2.73
C VAL A 229 -7.75 -11.77 -2.77
N ARG A 230 -7.47 -12.77 -3.61
CA ARG A 230 -8.28 -13.99 -3.72
C ARG A 230 -7.87 -14.98 -2.65
N LEU A 231 -8.84 -15.56 -1.97
CA LEU A 231 -8.64 -16.44 -0.83
C LEU A 231 -9.12 -17.86 -1.16
N THR A 232 -8.26 -18.85 -0.93
CA THR A 232 -8.62 -20.27 -0.99
C THR A 232 -9.07 -20.74 0.40
N GLY A 233 -10.02 -21.68 0.41
CA GLY A 233 -10.74 -22.11 1.61
C GLY A 233 -12.22 -21.79 1.47
N ARG A 234 -13.02 -22.79 1.09
CA ARG A 234 -14.44 -22.62 0.78
C ARG A 234 -15.27 -22.58 2.06
N ILE A 235 -16.07 -21.53 2.22
CA ILE A 235 -16.96 -21.35 3.38
C ILE A 235 -18.36 -21.90 3.11
N GLY A 236 -18.44 -23.19 2.78
CA GLY A 236 -19.71 -23.85 2.43
C GLY A 236 -20.39 -23.27 1.18
N ALA A 237 -21.33 -24.02 0.61
CA ALA A 237 -22.16 -23.57 -0.51
C ALA A 237 -23.52 -23.01 -0.03
N GLY A 238 -23.61 -22.58 1.23
CA GLY A 238 -24.83 -22.06 1.84
C GLY A 238 -25.28 -20.79 1.12
N ALA A 239 -26.36 -20.93 0.35
CA ALA A 239 -26.79 -20.01 -0.69
C ALA A 239 -26.97 -18.57 -0.19
N CYS A 240 -26.11 -17.66 -0.66
CA CYS A 240 -26.64 -16.40 -1.18
C CYS A 240 -26.96 -16.67 -2.65
N GLY A 241 -28.25 -16.65 -3.00
CA GLY A 241 -28.81 -17.06 -4.31
C GLY A 241 -28.30 -16.29 -5.52
N GLY A 242 -27.04 -16.48 -5.89
CA GLY A 242 -26.43 -15.97 -7.12
C GLY A 242 -25.94 -14.53 -7.02
N ARG A 243 -25.92 -13.85 -8.18
CA ARG A 243 -25.53 -12.44 -8.30
C ARG A 243 -26.64 -11.52 -7.79
N LEU A 244 -26.25 -10.53 -7.02
CA LEU A 244 -27.09 -9.40 -6.62
C LEU A 244 -27.03 -8.30 -7.70
N PRO A 245 -28.01 -7.39 -7.74
CA PRO A 245 -27.87 -6.14 -8.49
C PRO A 245 -26.56 -5.44 -8.13
N SER A 246 -25.91 -4.84 -9.14
CA SER A 246 -24.63 -4.14 -8.92
C SER A 246 -24.79 -3.00 -7.92
N GLU A 247 -23.98 -3.01 -6.87
CA GLU A 247 -23.96 -1.97 -5.84
C GLU A 247 -22.56 -1.40 -5.66
N GLY A 248 -22.46 -0.26 -4.98
CA GLY A 248 -21.18 0.39 -4.69
C GLY A 248 -20.28 -0.45 -3.79
N MET A 249 -19.03 -0.61 -4.19
CA MET A 249 -18.02 -1.39 -3.47
C MET A 249 -17.01 -0.48 -2.78
N MET A 250 -16.31 -1.05 -1.78
CA MET A 250 -15.25 -0.35 -1.04
C MET A 250 -14.03 -1.25 -0.79
N HIS A 251 -12.86 -0.61 -0.69
CA HIS A 251 -11.62 -1.26 -0.28
C HIS A 251 -11.82 -1.95 1.08
N GLY A 252 -11.44 -3.22 1.16
CA GLY A 252 -11.61 -4.04 2.36
C GLY A 252 -12.89 -4.88 2.38
N ALA A 253 -13.83 -4.70 1.45
CA ALA A 253 -15.00 -5.55 1.35
C ALA A 253 -14.61 -6.98 0.96
N VAL A 254 -15.20 -7.97 1.63
CA VAL A 254 -14.98 -9.40 1.37
C VAL A 254 -16.18 -9.94 0.63
N GLN A 255 -16.06 -10.07 -0.68
CA GLN A 255 -17.07 -10.65 -1.55
C GLN A 255 -17.00 -12.18 -1.52
N VAL A 256 -18.14 -12.85 -1.61
CA VAL A 256 -18.22 -14.31 -1.69
C VAL A 256 -19.00 -14.69 -2.96
N PRO A 257 -18.31 -15.06 -4.06
CA PRO A 257 -18.96 -15.58 -5.26
C PRO A 257 -19.61 -16.95 -5.02
N GLU A 258 -20.33 -17.46 -6.03
CA GLU A 258 -20.95 -18.80 -6.00
C GLU A 258 -19.95 -19.95 -5.78
N SER A 259 -18.66 -19.74 -6.11
CA SER A 259 -17.61 -20.71 -5.81
C SER A 259 -17.42 -20.92 -4.30
N GLY A 260 -17.82 -19.97 -3.47
CA GLY A 260 -17.58 -19.95 -2.03
C GLY A 260 -16.15 -19.57 -1.63
N GLU A 261 -15.32 -19.14 -2.59
CA GLU A 261 -13.95 -18.64 -2.36
C GLU A 261 -13.96 -17.13 -2.20
N PRO A 262 -13.64 -16.58 -1.01
CA PRO A 262 -13.75 -15.15 -0.78
C PRO A 262 -12.76 -14.32 -1.62
N ILE A 263 -13.18 -13.11 -1.97
CA ILE A 263 -12.36 -12.09 -2.64
C ILE A 263 -12.37 -10.86 -1.75
N LEU A 264 -11.22 -10.55 -1.14
CA LEU A 264 -11.00 -9.33 -0.39
C LEU A 264 -10.62 -8.21 -1.37
N LEU A 265 -11.52 -7.25 -1.58
CA LEU A 265 -11.32 -6.13 -2.49
C LEU A 265 -10.14 -5.28 -2.05
N GLY A 266 -9.21 -5.04 -2.98
CA GLY A 266 -7.99 -4.26 -2.80
C GLY A 266 -8.18 -2.78 -3.10
N VAL A 267 -7.09 -2.04 -3.25
CA VAL A 267 -7.11 -0.57 -3.41
C VAL A 267 -7.61 -0.11 -4.79
N ASP A 268 -7.43 -0.94 -5.82
CA ASP A 268 -7.88 -0.69 -7.20
C ASP A 268 -9.18 -1.46 -7.53
N HIS A 269 -9.96 -1.84 -6.52
CA HIS A 269 -11.20 -2.61 -6.69
C HIS A 269 -12.19 -1.96 -7.67
N PRO A 270 -13.03 -2.74 -8.37
CA PRO A 270 -14.10 -2.16 -9.19
C PRO A 270 -15.05 -1.33 -8.32
N THR A 271 -15.55 -0.22 -8.85
CA THR A 271 -16.42 0.70 -8.10
C THR A 271 -17.78 0.10 -7.77
N THR A 272 -18.25 -0.85 -8.59
CA THR A 272 -19.48 -1.61 -8.36
C THR A 272 -19.24 -3.11 -8.48
N GLY A 273 -20.03 -3.91 -7.76
CA GLY A 273 -19.99 -5.37 -7.85
C GLY A 273 -21.33 -5.99 -7.55
N GLY A 274 -21.54 -7.22 -8.02
CA GLY A 274 -22.78 -7.98 -7.81
C GLY A 274 -22.60 -9.23 -6.93
N TYR A 275 -21.45 -9.41 -6.29
CA TYR A 275 -21.24 -10.51 -5.35
C TYR A 275 -21.61 -10.06 -3.93
N PRO A 276 -22.26 -10.93 -3.14
CA PRO A 276 -22.62 -10.62 -1.76
C PRO A 276 -21.36 -10.36 -0.91
N VAL A 277 -21.47 -9.43 0.02
CA VAL A 277 -20.39 -8.98 0.90
C VAL A 277 -20.58 -9.57 2.28
N MET A 278 -19.70 -10.51 2.66
CA MET A 278 -19.71 -11.21 3.95
C MET A 278 -19.21 -10.33 5.09
N ALA A 279 -18.13 -9.58 4.85
CA ALA A 279 -17.45 -8.77 5.85
C ALA A 279 -16.78 -7.55 5.20
N CYS A 280 -16.38 -6.58 6.00
CA CYS A 280 -15.54 -5.48 5.57
C CYS A 280 -14.39 -5.27 6.55
N VAL A 281 -13.16 -5.42 6.07
CA VAL A 281 -11.94 -5.18 6.85
C VAL A 281 -11.91 -3.71 7.29
N ILE A 282 -11.55 -3.48 8.54
CA ILE A 282 -11.51 -2.13 9.12
C ILE A 282 -10.35 -1.33 8.54
N ALA A 283 -10.51 0.00 8.48
CA ALA A 283 -9.48 0.90 7.95
C ALA A 283 -8.10 0.73 8.62
N ALA A 284 -8.08 0.41 9.92
CA ALA A 284 -6.84 0.20 10.67
C ALA A 284 -6.02 -1.02 10.23
N ASP A 285 -6.64 -1.96 9.53
CA ASP A 285 -6.01 -3.21 9.06
C ASP A 285 -5.84 -3.25 7.53
N LEU A 286 -6.33 -2.25 6.78
CA LEU A 286 -6.08 -2.13 5.33
C LEU A 286 -4.58 -2.10 4.96
N PRO A 287 -3.66 -1.50 5.75
CA PRO A 287 -2.22 -1.63 5.52
C PRO A 287 -1.74 -3.09 5.44
N VAL A 288 -2.33 -3.98 6.25
CA VAL A 288 -2.00 -5.40 6.27
C VAL A 288 -2.47 -6.08 4.98
N VAL A 289 -3.67 -5.71 4.48
CA VAL A 289 -4.18 -6.20 3.20
C VAL A 289 -3.23 -5.85 2.05
N GLY A 290 -2.68 -4.63 2.06
CA GLY A 290 -1.65 -4.19 1.12
C GLY A 290 -0.32 -4.94 1.22
N GLN A 291 -0.08 -5.74 2.25
CA GLN A 291 1.14 -6.52 2.44
C GLN A 291 0.95 -8.02 2.26
N LEU A 292 -0.27 -8.52 2.10
CA LEU A 292 -0.55 -9.94 1.87
C LEU A 292 0.11 -10.44 0.58
N ARG A 293 0.90 -11.51 0.70
CA ARG A 293 1.53 -12.19 -0.44
C ARG A 293 0.86 -13.55 -0.68
N PRO A 294 1.00 -14.13 -1.89
CA PRO A 294 0.54 -15.49 -2.13
C PRO A 294 1.06 -16.48 -1.10
N ARG A 295 0.21 -17.42 -0.71
CA ARG A 295 0.39 -18.45 0.33
C ARG A 295 0.40 -17.94 1.77
N ASP A 296 0.24 -16.65 2.01
CA ASP A 296 -0.02 -16.16 3.36
C ASP A 296 -1.34 -16.75 3.87
N ARG A 297 -1.40 -17.02 5.17
CA ARG A 297 -2.61 -17.46 5.85
C ARG A 297 -3.25 -16.30 6.60
N VAL A 298 -4.55 -16.12 6.38
CA VAL A 298 -5.33 -15.03 7.00
C VAL A 298 -6.57 -15.58 7.68
N ARG A 299 -6.92 -14.95 8.80
CA ARG A 299 -8.20 -15.17 9.49
C ARG A 299 -8.92 -13.84 9.65
N PHE A 300 -10.23 -13.88 9.67
CA PHE A 300 -11.04 -12.71 9.96
C PHE A 300 -11.52 -12.76 11.41
N VAL A 301 -11.42 -11.62 12.10
CA VAL A 301 -11.92 -11.46 13.47
C VAL A 301 -13.03 -10.43 13.45
N GLN A 302 -14.19 -10.82 13.97
CA GLN A 302 -15.35 -9.94 13.98
C GLN A 302 -15.16 -8.85 15.04
N VAL A 303 -15.37 -7.60 14.63
CA VAL A 303 -15.45 -6.42 15.51
C VAL A 303 -16.70 -5.62 15.16
N ASP A 304 -17.17 -4.78 16.07
CA ASP A 304 -18.25 -3.84 15.76
C ASP A 304 -17.72 -2.51 15.19
N ARG A 305 -18.64 -1.64 14.77
CA ARG A 305 -18.30 -0.34 14.18
C ARG A 305 -17.69 0.63 15.19
N ALA A 306 -18.07 0.54 16.46
CA ALA A 306 -17.55 1.42 17.51
C ALA A 306 -16.09 1.05 17.83
N GLU A 307 -15.81 -0.24 17.98
CA GLU A 307 -14.47 -0.78 18.14
C GLU A 307 -13.59 -0.44 16.93
N ALA A 308 -14.09 -0.64 15.71
CA ALA A 308 -13.37 -0.26 14.49
C ALA A 308 -12.93 1.22 14.49
N ARG A 309 -13.81 2.13 14.97
CA ARG A 309 -13.51 3.56 15.07
C ARG A 309 -12.46 3.85 16.14
N VAL A 310 -12.52 3.19 17.29
CA VAL A 310 -11.52 3.30 18.37
C VAL A 310 -10.15 2.85 17.86
N LEU A 311 -10.08 1.69 17.20
CA LEU A 311 -8.85 1.13 16.66
C LEU A 311 -8.21 2.03 15.60
N TYR A 312 -9.01 2.57 14.68
CA TYR A 312 -8.52 3.54 13.69
C TYR A 312 -8.00 4.82 14.33
N THR A 313 -8.75 5.38 15.28
CA THR A 313 -8.34 6.61 15.99
C THR A 313 -7.05 6.39 16.81
N ALA A 314 -6.91 5.22 17.44
CA ALA A 314 -5.70 4.86 18.17
C ALA A 314 -4.48 4.74 17.23
N GLN A 315 -4.66 4.13 16.05
CA GLN A 315 -3.60 4.07 15.05
C GLN A 315 -3.17 5.45 14.56
N GLU A 316 -4.11 6.34 14.25
CA GLU A 316 -3.81 7.72 13.82
C GLU A 316 -3.11 8.53 14.94
N ARG A 317 -3.57 8.39 16.19
CA ARG A 317 -2.92 9.03 17.34
C ARG A 317 -1.49 8.54 17.52
N ARG A 318 -1.27 7.23 17.42
CA ARG A 318 0.06 6.62 17.52
C ARG A 318 0.98 7.07 16.39
N LEU A 319 0.48 7.07 15.15
CA LEU A 319 1.21 7.61 13.99
C LEU A 319 1.64 9.08 14.23
N ASN A 320 0.72 9.93 14.67
CA ASN A 320 1.02 11.35 14.92
C ASN A 320 1.95 11.57 16.12
N ALA A 321 1.91 10.71 17.13
CA ALA A 321 2.78 10.80 18.30
C ALA A 321 4.21 10.33 17.99
N GLU A 322 4.36 9.23 17.25
CA GLU A 322 5.68 8.65 16.95
C GLU A 322 6.36 9.28 15.74
N ILE A 323 5.57 9.73 14.75
CA ILE A 323 6.07 10.26 13.47
C ILE A 323 5.27 11.53 13.14
N PRO A 324 5.58 12.67 13.76
CA PRO A 324 4.87 13.92 13.47
C PRO A 324 5.04 14.34 12.01
N SER A 325 4.00 14.95 11.44
CA SER A 325 4.04 15.61 10.12
C SER A 325 4.89 16.89 10.15
#